data_AF-A0A8K0GDD7-F1
#
_entry.id   AF-A0A8K0GDD7-F1
#
_cell.length_a   1.000
_cell.length_b   1.000
_cell.length_c   1.000
_cell.angle_alpha   90.00
_cell.angle_beta   90.00
_cell.angle_gamma   90.00
#
_symmetry.space_group_name_H-M   'P 1'
#
loop_
_entity.id
_entity.type
_entity.pdbx_description
1 polymer ?
#
loop_
_entity_poly.entity_id
_entity_poly.type
_entity_poly.pdbx_seq_one_letter_code
_entity_poly.pdbx_strand_id
1 'polypeptide(L)'
;MIGHEECESCEEFNLHNPDHNKENFSKDCNICGKWRAHIEKAKKAIDKYHEDAEKDDKVIYCVDLEKVIMIPRWEMFKSAIFTHRLMVYNESFVPVGKKQKIVTHLNKFYDFQDFVSTVKGTSKTTEVLTMELSNFHKWVFYLSQYKLNKMVPRPYIHNIVHIKIEQGSFNMKYESDYDGEFFDINFLSSKVTKNNRHDLVNGISALKKENIMKNLSGVMKNHL
;
A
#
# COMPACT_ATOMS: atom_id res chain seq x y z
N MET A 1 -19.11 -11.89 -0.07
CA MET A 1 -18.69 -11.43 1.27
C MET A 1 -17.18 -11.29 1.21
N ILE A 2 -16.70 -10.05 1.22
CA ILE A 2 -15.27 -9.71 1.18
C ILE A 2 -14.79 -9.71 2.63
N GLY A 3 -13.82 -10.56 2.95
CA GLY A 3 -13.01 -10.53 4.18
C GLY A 3 -13.74 -10.77 5.52
N HIS A 4 -13.23 -11.64 6.38
CA HIS A 4 -13.59 -11.68 7.80
C HIS A 4 -12.92 -10.55 8.60
N GLU A 5 -12.58 -9.44 7.94
CA GLU A 5 -11.89 -8.33 8.57
C GLU A 5 -12.91 -7.38 9.20
N GLU A 6 -12.74 -7.15 10.50
CA GLU A 6 -13.58 -6.24 11.27
C GLU A 6 -13.20 -4.79 10.93
N CYS A 7 -14.17 -3.98 10.51
CA CYS A 7 -13.95 -2.57 10.21
C CYS A 7 -13.73 -1.77 11.51
N GLU A 8 -12.58 -1.09 11.63
CA GLU A 8 -12.24 -0.29 12.82
C GLU A 8 -13.35 0.69 13.23
N SER A 9 -14.01 1.37 12.28
CA SER A 9 -15.10 2.30 12.59
C SER A 9 -16.38 1.61 13.05
N CYS A 10 -16.61 0.36 12.63
CA CYS A 10 -17.72 -0.45 13.13
C CYS A 10 -17.41 -1.00 14.52
N GLU A 11 -16.17 -1.42 14.77
CA GLU A 11 -15.74 -1.89 16.09
C GLU A 11 -15.70 -0.75 17.12
N GLU A 12 -15.20 0.43 16.75
CA GLU A 12 -15.27 1.62 17.61
C GLU A 12 -16.72 1.92 18.01
N PHE A 13 -17.66 1.79 17.07
CA PHE A 13 -19.09 1.93 17.36
C PHE A 13 -19.64 0.80 18.24
N ASN A 14 -19.22 -0.45 18.06
CA ASN A 14 -19.71 -1.53 18.91
C ASN A 14 -19.20 -1.38 20.36
N LEU A 15 -18.01 -0.80 20.54
CA LEU A 15 -17.34 -0.71 21.84
C LEU A 15 -17.62 0.59 22.61
N HIS A 16 -18.05 1.67 21.95
CA HIS A 16 -18.11 2.98 22.60
C HIS A 16 -19.16 3.13 23.70
N ASN A 17 -20.35 2.54 23.53
CA ASN A 17 -21.43 2.63 24.50
C ASN A 17 -22.42 1.46 24.34
N PRO A 18 -22.67 0.66 25.39
CA PRO A 18 -23.61 -0.47 25.36
C PRO A 18 -25.06 -0.08 25.02
N ASP A 19 -25.47 1.14 25.35
CA ASP A 19 -26.84 1.63 25.11
C ASP A 19 -27.04 2.11 23.67
N HIS A 20 -25.94 2.32 22.94
CA HIS A 20 -25.97 2.71 21.54
C HIS A 20 -25.82 1.49 20.65
N ASN A 21 -26.81 1.27 19.78
CA ASN A 21 -26.79 0.17 18.81
C ASN A 21 -27.30 0.64 17.45
N LYS A 22 -27.31 -0.27 16.47
CA LYS A 22 -27.67 0.05 15.07
C LYS A 22 -29.08 0.65 14.91
N GLU A 23 -29.97 0.38 15.87
CA GLU A 23 -31.35 0.84 15.89
C GLU A 23 -31.56 2.03 16.83
N ASN A 24 -30.69 2.16 17.84
CA ASN A 24 -30.76 3.16 18.89
C ASN A 24 -29.43 3.91 19.01
N PHE A 25 -29.21 4.91 18.16
CA PHE A 25 -28.00 5.73 18.17
C PHE A 25 -28.33 7.18 18.52
N SER A 26 -27.44 7.84 19.27
CA SER A 26 -27.62 9.24 19.67
C SER A 26 -27.14 10.21 18.59
N LYS A 27 -27.91 11.28 18.34
CA LYS A 27 -27.53 12.36 17.41
C LYS A 27 -26.42 13.26 17.97
N ASP A 28 -26.31 13.35 19.29
CA ASP A 28 -25.33 14.18 19.98
C ASP A 28 -24.03 13.43 20.28
N CYS A 29 -23.96 12.14 19.91
CA CYS A 29 -22.76 11.33 20.05
C CYS A 29 -21.89 11.38 18.79
N ASN A 30 -20.66 11.86 18.93
CA ASN A 30 -19.70 11.97 17.82
C ASN A 30 -19.40 10.61 17.17
N ILE A 31 -19.26 9.54 17.96
CA ILE A 31 -18.97 8.19 17.45
C ILE A 31 -20.16 7.62 16.66
N CYS A 32 -21.39 7.79 17.18
CA CYS A 32 -22.61 7.45 16.45
C CYS A 32 -22.73 8.21 15.12
N GLY A 33 -22.42 9.51 15.13
CA GLY A 33 -22.41 10.34 13.91
C GLY A 33 -21.40 9.85 12.86
N LYS A 34 -20.17 9.53 13.29
CA LYS A 34 -19.13 8.97 12.43
C LYS A 34 -19.53 7.62 11.83
N TRP A 35 -20.03 6.71 12.67
CA TRP A 35 -20.50 5.39 12.23
C TRP A 35 -21.63 5.51 11.21
N ARG A 36 -22.62 6.38 11.48
CA ARG A 36 -23.72 6.63 10.55
C ARG A 36 -23.22 7.12 9.19
N ALA A 37 -22.32 8.11 9.19
CA ALA A 37 -21.74 8.62 7.95
C ALA A 37 -20.95 7.53 7.20
N HIS A 38 -20.23 6.67 7.91
CA HIS A 38 -19.51 5.53 7.35
C HIS A 38 -20.48 4.53 6.68
N ILE A 39 -21.54 4.09 7.37
CA ILE A 39 -22.52 3.15 6.83
C ILE A 39 -23.32 3.75 5.68
N GLU A 40 -23.73 5.02 5.77
CA GLU A 40 -24.41 5.70 4.66
C GLU A 40 -23.52 5.78 3.42
N LYS A 41 -22.21 6.02 3.58
CA LYS A 41 -21.25 6.01 2.47
C LYS A 41 -21.11 4.61 1.86
N ALA A 42 -21.01 3.56 2.69
CA ALA A 42 -20.94 2.19 2.22
C ALA A 42 -22.21 1.78 1.45
N LYS A 43 -23.39 2.10 1.97
CA LYS A 43 -24.68 1.87 1.29
C LYS A 43 -24.74 2.58 -0.05
N LYS A 44 -24.42 3.88 -0.10
CA LYS A 44 -24.38 4.64 -1.36
C LYS A 44 -23.43 4.03 -2.39
N ALA A 45 -22.29 3.51 -1.95
CA ALA A 45 -21.34 2.84 -2.84
C ALA A 45 -21.93 1.53 -3.39
N ILE A 46 -22.60 0.73 -2.55
CA ILE A 46 -23.28 -0.51 -2.94
C ILE A 46 -24.44 -0.22 -3.90
N ASP A 47 -25.30 0.76 -3.58
CA ASP A 47 -26.44 1.14 -4.41
C ASP A 47 -25.97 1.58 -5.80
N LYS A 48 -24.90 2.38 -5.85
CA LYS A 48 -24.28 2.82 -7.10
C LYS A 48 -23.65 1.66 -7.87
N TYR A 49 -22.99 0.73 -7.18
CA TYR A 49 -22.46 -0.48 -7.79
C TYR A 49 -23.58 -1.29 -8.47
N HIS A 50 -24.72 -1.46 -7.81
CA HIS A 50 -25.88 -2.14 -8.39
C HIS A 50 -26.52 -1.36 -9.54
N GLU A 51 -26.64 -0.04 -9.42
CA GLU A 51 -27.12 0.82 -10.51
C GLU A 51 -26.22 0.70 -11.75
N ASP A 52 -24.91 0.74 -11.54
CA ASP A 52 -23.91 0.59 -12.61
C ASP A 52 -23.91 -0.84 -13.19
N ALA A 53 -24.19 -1.87 -12.37
CA ALA A 53 -24.32 -3.25 -12.84
C ALA A 53 -25.51 -3.47 -13.80
N GLU A 54 -26.54 -2.64 -13.72
CA GLU A 54 -27.74 -2.76 -14.57
C GLU A 54 -27.67 -1.94 -15.87
N LYS A 55 -26.68 -1.05 -16.01
CA LYS A 55 -26.49 -0.19 -17.19
C LYS A 55 -25.97 -1.00 -18.39
N ASP A 56 -26.45 -0.62 -19.57
CA ASP A 56 -26.09 -1.25 -20.86
C ASP A 56 -25.63 -0.23 -21.91
N ASP A 57 -25.56 1.05 -21.58
CA ASP A 57 -25.11 2.09 -22.51
C ASP A 57 -23.58 2.15 -22.59
N LYS A 58 -22.88 1.82 -21.51
CA LYS A 58 -21.42 1.97 -21.35
C LYS A 58 -20.78 0.73 -20.73
N VAL A 59 -19.49 0.57 -20.98
CA VAL A 59 -18.66 -0.41 -20.26
C VAL A 59 -18.26 0.23 -18.94
N ILE A 60 -18.59 -0.42 -17.83
CA ILE A 60 -18.28 0.07 -16.50
C ILE A 60 -17.32 -0.92 -15.84
N TYR A 61 -16.33 -0.42 -15.11
CA TYR A 61 -15.40 -1.24 -14.35
C TYR A 61 -15.52 -0.87 -12.88
N CYS A 62 -15.66 -1.87 -12.04
CA CYS A 62 -15.45 -1.73 -10.61
C CYS A 62 -13.98 -1.99 -10.33
N VAL A 63 -13.35 -1.09 -9.58
CA VAL A 63 -11.97 -1.25 -9.12
C VAL A 63 -12.05 -1.59 -7.65
N ASP A 64 -11.63 -2.80 -7.29
CA ASP A 64 -11.37 -3.11 -5.90
C ASP A 64 -9.95 -2.66 -5.56
N LEU A 65 -9.83 -1.73 -4.61
CA LEU A 65 -8.56 -1.26 -4.11
C LEU A 65 -8.30 -1.95 -2.78
N GLU A 66 -7.90 -3.22 -2.86
CA GLU A 66 -7.48 -3.96 -1.68
C GLU A 66 -6.17 -3.36 -1.16
N LYS A 67 -6.18 -2.94 0.11
CA LYS A 67 -4.96 -2.54 0.81
C LYS A 67 -4.31 -3.78 1.39
N VAL A 68 -3.38 -4.38 0.66
CA VAL A 68 -2.61 -5.50 1.21
C VAL A 68 -1.54 -4.96 2.16
N ILE A 69 -1.70 -5.20 3.46
CA ILE A 69 -0.65 -4.95 4.45
C ILE A 69 0.12 -6.25 4.63
N MET A 70 1.37 -6.29 4.17
CA MET A 70 2.25 -7.43 4.44
C MET A 70 2.78 -7.32 5.88
N ILE A 71 2.15 -8.03 6.80
CA ILE A 71 2.63 -8.21 8.18
C ILE A 71 3.28 -9.59 8.27
N PRO A 72 4.54 -9.72 8.75
CA PRO A 72 5.10 -11.04 9.04
C PRO A 72 4.25 -11.76 10.10
N ARG A 73 3.95 -13.05 9.89
CA ARG A 73 3.23 -13.88 10.87
C ARG A 73 4.05 -13.96 12.17
N TRP A 74 3.52 -13.40 13.25
CA TRP A 74 4.12 -13.46 14.59
C TRP A 74 3.19 -14.25 15.51
N GLU A 75 3.57 -15.50 15.77
CA GLU A 75 3.01 -16.27 16.88
C GLU A 75 3.61 -15.69 18.18
N MET A 76 2.89 -14.80 18.86
CA MET A 76 2.67 -14.80 20.32
C MET A 76 2.45 -13.45 21.04
N PHE A 77 2.65 -12.24 20.49
CA PHE A 77 2.30 -10.99 21.24
C PHE A 77 1.85 -9.79 20.38
N LYS A 78 0.81 -9.07 20.87
CA LYS A 78 0.24 -7.82 20.33
C LYS A 78 1.01 -6.59 20.85
N SER A 79 1.91 -6.05 20.04
CA SER A 79 2.24 -4.61 20.03
C SER A 79 2.77 -4.25 18.64
N ALA A 80 1.99 -3.47 17.89
CA ALA A 80 2.32 -3.04 16.54
C ALA A 80 3.03 -1.68 16.58
N ILE A 81 4.18 -1.58 15.91
CA ILE A 81 4.86 -0.30 15.62
C ILE A 81 4.92 -0.16 14.10
N PHE A 82 4.43 0.97 13.61
CA PHE A 82 4.27 1.28 12.20
C PHE A 82 5.62 1.44 11.49
N THR A 83 5.68 0.92 10.26
CA THR A 83 6.67 1.27 9.25
C THR A 83 5.92 1.48 7.92
N HIS A 84 6.48 2.30 7.03
CA HIS A 84 5.79 2.86 5.86
C HIS A 84 5.01 1.80 5.09
N ARG A 85 3.69 2.04 4.99
CA ARG A 85 2.73 1.24 4.22
C ARG A 85 3.35 0.86 2.86
N LEU A 86 3.66 -0.42 2.67
CA LEU A 86 3.74 -0.95 1.31
C LEU A 86 2.28 -1.10 0.86
N MET A 87 1.72 -0.04 0.28
CA MET A 87 0.39 -0.13 -0.34
C MET A 87 0.57 -0.83 -1.68
N VAL A 88 0.40 -2.15 -1.70
CA VAL A 88 0.18 -2.86 -2.94
C VAL A 88 -1.31 -2.78 -3.20
N TYR A 89 -1.70 -1.92 -4.13
CA TYR A 89 -3.02 -1.96 -4.71
C TYR A 89 -3.02 -3.13 -5.69
N ASN A 90 -3.71 -4.21 -5.33
CA ASN A 90 -4.06 -5.19 -6.34
C ASN A 90 -5.19 -4.56 -7.15
N GLU A 91 -4.88 -3.94 -8.29
CA GLU A 91 -5.90 -3.36 -9.15
C GLU A 91 -6.69 -4.49 -9.81
N SER A 92 -7.77 -4.93 -9.17
CA SER A 92 -8.73 -5.82 -9.82
C SER A 92 -9.72 -4.96 -10.60
N PHE A 93 -9.56 -4.92 -11.92
CA PHE A 93 -10.56 -4.32 -12.82
C PHE A 93 -11.62 -5.36 -13.14
N VAL A 94 -12.73 -5.35 -12.40
CA VAL A 94 -13.85 -6.24 -12.66
C VAL A 94 -14.87 -5.50 -13.53
N PRO A 95 -15.13 -5.94 -14.77
CA PRO A 95 -16.20 -5.33 -15.58
C PRO A 95 -17.54 -5.55 -14.86
N VAL A 96 -18.31 -4.47 -14.75
CA VAL A 96 -19.67 -4.45 -14.22
C VAL A 96 -20.58 -3.81 -15.26
N GLY A 97 -21.87 -4.15 -15.24
CA GLY A 97 -22.82 -3.75 -16.27
C GLY A 97 -23.23 -4.91 -17.18
N LYS A 98 -24.31 -4.72 -17.94
CA LYS A 98 -24.76 -5.69 -18.97
C LYS A 98 -23.85 -5.67 -20.19
N LYS A 99 -23.27 -4.52 -20.49
CA LYS A 99 -22.27 -4.34 -21.55
C LYS A 99 -20.86 -4.65 -21.04
N GLN A 100 -20.60 -5.92 -20.79
CA GLN A 100 -19.25 -6.38 -20.47
C GLN A 100 -18.44 -6.45 -21.75
N LYS A 101 -17.68 -5.40 -22.05
CA LYS A 101 -16.40 -5.65 -22.72
C LYS A 101 -15.47 -6.08 -21.61
N ILE A 102 -15.28 -7.39 -21.48
CA ILE A 102 -13.99 -7.86 -20.97
C ILE A 102 -12.95 -7.11 -21.82
N VAL A 103 -11.88 -6.54 -21.26
CA VAL A 103 -10.75 -6.07 -22.07
C VAL A 103 -10.05 -7.33 -22.59
N THR A 104 -10.76 -8.01 -23.48
CA THR A 104 -10.32 -9.09 -24.32
C THR A 104 -9.72 -8.40 -25.51
N HIS A 105 -8.46 -7.99 -25.40
CA HIS A 105 -7.68 -7.93 -26.62
C HIS A 105 -7.56 -9.34 -27.25
N LEU A 106 -7.89 -10.45 -26.56
CA LEU A 106 -7.85 -11.83 -27.09
C LEU A 106 -8.82 -12.87 -26.46
N ASN A 107 -10.05 -12.52 -26.07
CA ASN A 107 -11.02 -13.49 -25.50
C ASN A 107 -10.51 -14.31 -24.28
N LYS A 108 -9.57 -13.76 -23.50
CA LYS A 108 -8.99 -14.40 -22.31
C LYS A 108 -9.06 -13.48 -21.09
N PHE A 109 -9.32 -14.09 -19.93
CA PHE A 109 -9.16 -13.47 -18.62
C PHE A 109 -7.66 -13.27 -18.40
N TYR A 110 -7.23 -12.06 -18.09
CA TYR A 110 -5.82 -11.77 -17.82
C TYR A 110 -5.59 -11.78 -16.32
N ASP A 111 -4.72 -12.66 -15.84
CA ASP A 111 -4.29 -12.68 -14.46
C ASP A 111 -2.89 -12.04 -14.29
N PHE A 112 -2.36 -12.09 -13.07
CA PHE A 112 -1.02 -11.57 -12.78
C PHE A 112 0.08 -12.26 -13.60
N GLN A 113 -0.07 -13.55 -13.92
CA GLN A 113 0.88 -14.27 -14.77
C GLN A 113 0.83 -13.79 -16.22
N ASP A 114 -0.35 -13.44 -16.72
CA ASP A 114 -0.47 -12.86 -18.05
C ASP A 114 0.17 -11.46 -18.12
N PHE A 115 0.04 -10.65 -17.07
CA PHE A 115 0.77 -9.38 -16.94
C PHE A 115 2.29 -9.61 -16.98
N VAL A 116 2.81 -10.52 -16.14
CA VAL A 116 4.23 -10.88 -16.11
C VAL A 116 4.72 -11.33 -17.47
N SER A 117 3.95 -12.18 -18.16
CA SER A 117 4.28 -12.72 -19.48
C SER A 117 4.32 -11.62 -20.55
N THR A 118 3.37 -10.69 -20.51
CA THR A 118 3.28 -9.56 -21.45
C THR A 118 4.47 -8.61 -21.28
N VAL A 119 4.82 -8.26 -20.04
CA VAL A 119 5.94 -7.38 -19.75
C VAL A 119 7.28 -8.03 -20.14
N LYS A 120 7.46 -9.33 -19.86
CA LYS A 120 8.63 -10.10 -20.34
C LYS A 120 8.70 -10.17 -21.87
N GLY A 121 7.56 -10.28 -22.55
CA GLY A 121 7.48 -10.32 -24.01
C GLY A 121 7.80 -8.99 -24.70
N THR A 122 7.72 -7.87 -23.98
CA THR A 122 7.92 -6.52 -24.54
C THR A 122 9.40 -6.22 -24.82
N SER A 123 10.33 -6.76 -24.04
CA SER A 123 11.77 -6.61 -24.28
C SER A 123 12.56 -7.75 -23.67
N LYS A 124 13.59 -8.20 -24.40
CA LYS A 124 14.55 -9.22 -23.92
C LYS A 124 15.37 -8.76 -22.71
N THR A 125 15.42 -7.46 -22.43
CA THR A 125 16.18 -6.88 -21.32
C THR A 125 15.32 -6.58 -20.09
N THR A 126 14.00 -6.72 -20.18
CA THR A 126 13.10 -6.42 -19.05
C THR A 126 13.07 -7.59 -18.08
N GLU A 127 13.60 -7.37 -16.88
CA GLU A 127 13.45 -8.29 -15.75
C GLU A 127 12.17 -7.96 -15.00
N VAL A 128 11.25 -8.93 -14.91
CA VAL A 128 10.03 -8.81 -14.12
C VAL A 128 10.24 -9.57 -12.82
N LEU A 129 10.34 -8.81 -11.72
CA LEU A 129 10.46 -9.37 -10.37
C LEU A 129 9.06 -9.72 -9.85
N THR A 130 8.75 -11.00 -9.79
CA THR A 130 7.51 -11.51 -9.20
C THR A 130 7.71 -11.75 -7.71
N MET A 131 6.79 -11.24 -6.88
CA MET A 131 6.79 -11.57 -5.46
C MET A 131 6.06 -12.89 -5.23
N GLU A 132 6.80 -13.93 -4.89
CA GLU A 132 6.28 -15.21 -4.43
C GLU A 132 6.28 -15.28 -2.90
N LEU A 133 5.39 -16.10 -2.33
CA LEU A 133 5.38 -16.40 -0.88
C LEU A 133 6.76 -16.89 -0.38
N SER A 134 7.48 -17.62 -1.23
CA SER A 134 8.82 -18.13 -0.95
C SER A 134 9.84 -17.01 -0.72
N ASN A 135 9.66 -15.83 -1.34
CA ASN A 135 10.53 -14.67 -1.16
C ASN A 135 10.44 -14.07 0.26
N PHE A 136 9.33 -14.30 0.97
CA PHE A 136 9.14 -13.81 2.34
C PHE A 136 9.67 -14.79 3.40
N HIS A 137 9.74 -16.08 3.07
CA HIS A 137 10.22 -17.11 4.01
C HIS A 137 11.75 -17.11 4.16
N LYS A 138 12.48 -16.67 3.13
CA LYS A 138 13.95 -16.62 3.12
C LYS A 138 14.43 -15.18 3.10
N TRP A 139 14.05 -14.40 4.11
CA TRP A 139 14.56 -13.04 4.24
C TRP A 139 16.07 -13.06 4.44
N VAL A 140 16.82 -12.59 3.44
CA VAL A 140 18.28 -12.52 3.53
C VAL A 140 18.65 -11.37 4.47
N PHE A 141 19.20 -11.74 5.63
CA PHE A 141 19.64 -10.76 6.62
C PHE A 141 20.96 -10.14 6.20
N TYR A 142 20.89 -8.96 5.59
CA TYR A 142 22.09 -8.24 5.16
C TYR A 142 22.78 -7.46 6.28
N LEU A 143 22.46 -7.75 7.55
CA LEU A 143 23.09 -7.08 8.68
C LEU A 143 24.46 -7.67 8.96
N SER A 144 25.44 -6.80 9.11
CA SER A 144 26.72 -7.23 9.65
C SER A 144 26.62 -7.41 11.16
N GLN A 145 26.75 -8.65 11.65
CA GLN A 145 26.78 -8.94 13.08
C GLN A 145 27.86 -8.12 13.81
N TYR A 146 28.99 -7.88 13.14
CA TYR A 146 30.06 -7.01 13.64
C TYR A 146 29.59 -5.56 13.85
N LYS A 147 28.84 -4.99 12.89
CA LYS A 147 28.28 -3.63 13.04
C LYS A 147 27.25 -3.56 14.16
N LEU A 148 26.37 -4.56 14.25
CA LEU A 148 25.37 -4.66 15.33
C LEU A 148 26.03 -4.70 16.71
N ASN A 149 27.10 -5.49 16.88
CA ASN A 149 27.79 -5.62 18.15
C ASN A 149 28.58 -4.36 18.54
N LYS A 150 28.89 -3.47 17.58
CA LYS A 150 29.59 -2.21 17.82
C LYS A 150 28.66 -1.02 18.07
N MET A 151 27.35 -1.18 17.86
CA MET A 151 26.37 -0.14 18.14
C MET A 151 26.13 -0.05 19.65
N VAL A 152 26.46 1.09 20.24
CA VAL A 152 26.25 1.40 21.65
C VAL A 152 25.47 2.71 21.76
N PRO A 153 24.25 2.71 22.29
CA PRO A 153 23.50 1.54 22.76
C PRO A 153 23.06 0.62 21.61
N ARG A 154 22.91 -0.68 21.91
CA ARG A 154 22.39 -1.64 20.92
C ARG A 154 20.90 -1.37 20.71
N PRO A 155 20.45 -1.08 19.48
CA PRO A 155 19.04 -0.86 19.21
C PRO A 155 18.28 -2.18 19.37
N TYR A 156 17.32 -2.18 20.29
CA TYR A 156 16.33 -3.26 20.40
C TYR A 156 15.00 -2.74 19.90
N ILE A 157 14.28 -3.56 19.12
CA ILE A 157 13.02 -3.14 18.47
C ILE A 157 12.01 -2.60 19.48
N HIS A 158 11.90 -3.22 20.66
CA HIS A 158 10.98 -2.78 21.72
C HIS A 158 11.32 -1.39 22.30
N ASN A 159 12.54 -0.89 22.08
CA ASN A 159 12.98 0.44 22.50
C ASN A 159 12.87 1.47 21.38
N ILE A 160 12.42 1.11 20.17
CA ILE A 160 12.32 2.04 19.04
C ILE A 160 10.90 2.59 18.99
N VAL A 161 10.76 3.89 19.09
CA VAL A 161 9.48 4.60 19.04
C VAL A 161 9.19 5.12 17.63
N HIS A 162 10.23 5.58 16.93
CA HIS A 162 10.12 6.17 15.61
C HIS A 162 11.27 5.72 14.73
N ILE A 163 10.96 5.40 13.46
CA ILE A 163 11.94 5.07 12.43
C ILE A 163 11.81 6.08 11.29
N LYS A 164 12.93 6.63 10.84
CA LYS A 164 13.02 7.54 9.70
C LYS A 164 13.96 6.96 8.65
N ILE A 165 13.47 6.89 7.42
CA ILE A 165 14.24 6.43 6.25
C ILE A 165 14.18 7.56 5.23
N GLU A 166 15.34 7.98 4.73
CA GLU A 166 15.47 9.09 3.79
C GLU A 166 15.80 8.55 2.40
N GLN A 167 15.10 9.04 1.37
CA GLN A 167 15.37 8.66 -0.01
C GLN A 167 16.83 9.00 -0.37
N GLY A 168 17.54 8.04 -0.96
CA GLY A 168 18.97 8.19 -1.29
C GLY A 168 19.93 7.95 -0.13
N SER A 169 19.42 7.71 1.09
CA SER A 169 20.21 7.27 2.23
C SER A 169 20.19 5.74 2.37
N PHE A 170 21.34 5.16 2.72
CA PHE A 170 21.46 3.74 3.10
C PHE A 170 21.47 3.54 4.62
N ASN A 171 21.28 4.62 5.38
CA ASN A 171 21.15 4.58 6.83
C ASN A 171 19.67 4.69 7.21
N MET A 172 19.28 3.94 8.23
CA MET A 172 17.99 4.10 8.89
C MET A 172 18.22 4.87 10.18
N LYS A 173 17.43 5.91 10.40
CA LYS A 173 17.42 6.69 11.64
C LYS A 173 16.33 6.14 12.56
N TYR A 174 16.55 6.16 13.86
CA TYR A 174 15.53 5.78 14.84
C TYR A 174 15.59 6.64 16.11
N GLU A 175 14.47 6.83 16.78
CA GLU A 175 14.37 7.44 18.11
C GLU A 175 13.88 6.40 19.11
N SER A 176 14.40 6.46 20.33
CA SER A 176 13.95 5.60 21.45
C SER A 176 12.99 6.30 22.41
N ASP A 177 12.72 7.58 22.18
CA ASP A 177 11.80 8.42 22.96
C ASP A 177 11.07 9.36 21.98
N TYR A 178 9.84 9.78 22.29
CA TYR A 178 9.02 10.63 21.42
C TYR A 178 9.61 12.02 21.22
N ASP A 179 10.37 12.50 22.20
CA ASP A 179 11.05 13.80 22.18
C ASP A 179 12.60 13.66 22.07
N GLY A 180 13.07 12.48 21.69
CA GLY A 180 14.49 12.14 21.62
C GLY A 180 15.20 12.59 20.33
N GLU A 181 16.52 12.41 20.28
CA GLU A 181 17.29 12.59 19.04
C GLU A 181 17.29 11.31 18.19
N PHE A 182 17.35 11.48 16.87
CA PHE A 182 17.53 10.38 15.93
C PHE A 182 18.95 9.81 15.99
N PHE A 183 19.04 8.50 16.17
CA PHE A 183 20.26 7.71 16.04
C PHE A 183 20.36 7.11 14.64
N ASP A 184 21.52 7.25 13.99
CA ASP A 184 21.79 6.63 12.70
C ASP A 184 22.23 5.15 12.85
N ILE A 185 21.54 4.25 12.15
CA ILE A 185 21.92 2.85 12.00
C ILE A 185 22.30 2.58 10.55
N ASN A 186 23.59 2.30 10.34
CA ASN A 186 24.06 1.65 9.12
C ASN A 186 24.03 0.14 9.30
N PHE A 187 22.94 -0.49 8.86
CA PHE A 187 22.74 -1.92 9.08
C PHE A 187 23.27 -2.76 7.90
N LEU A 188 23.39 -2.20 6.69
CA LEU A 188 23.81 -2.95 5.50
C LEU A 188 25.29 -3.38 5.54
N SER A 189 25.55 -4.63 5.13
CA SER A 189 26.93 -5.11 4.94
C SER A 189 27.67 -4.35 3.83
N SER A 190 29.00 -4.27 3.93
CA SER A 190 29.85 -3.63 2.92
C SER A 190 29.75 -4.30 1.53
N LYS A 191 29.36 -5.57 1.46
CA LYS A 191 29.13 -6.30 0.21
C LYS A 191 27.92 -5.75 -0.55
N VAL A 192 26.84 -5.42 0.16
CA VAL A 192 25.61 -4.88 -0.43
C VAL A 192 25.80 -3.42 -0.87
N THR A 193 26.46 -2.62 -0.05
CA THR A 193 26.72 -1.20 -0.37
C THR A 193 27.70 -1.01 -1.51
N LYS A 194 28.60 -1.96 -1.78
CA LYS A 194 29.52 -1.91 -2.94
C LYS A 194 28.82 -2.20 -4.27
N ASN A 195 27.83 -3.10 -4.26
CA ASN A 195 27.12 -3.51 -5.48
C ASN A 195 25.99 -2.54 -5.85
N ASN A 196 25.43 -1.81 -4.89
CA ASN A 196 24.39 -0.81 -5.11
C ASN A 196 24.94 0.62 -5.30
N ARG A 197 26.12 0.78 -5.91
CA ARG A 197 26.52 2.05 -6.52
C ARG A 197 25.75 2.30 -7.82
N HIS A 198 24.43 2.05 -7.82
CA HIS A 198 23.58 2.66 -8.81
C HIS A 198 23.73 4.16 -8.62
N ASP A 199 24.10 4.83 -9.71
CA ASP A 199 24.30 6.27 -9.79
C ASP A 199 23.26 6.99 -8.94
N LEU A 200 23.71 8.00 -8.18
CA LEU A 200 22.88 9.02 -7.54
C LEU A 200 21.55 9.09 -8.28
N VAL A 201 20.45 8.72 -7.61
CA VAL A 201 19.10 8.68 -8.20
C VAL A 201 19.04 9.79 -9.23
N ASN A 202 19.08 9.43 -10.52
CA ASN A 202 19.20 10.40 -11.60
C ASN A 202 17.88 11.15 -11.61
N GLY A 203 17.78 12.16 -10.75
CA GLY A 203 16.66 13.05 -10.69
C GLY A 203 16.42 13.54 -12.10
N ILE A 204 15.16 13.63 -12.47
CA ILE A 204 14.81 14.28 -13.73
C ILE A 204 15.37 15.70 -13.62
N SER A 205 16.28 16.08 -14.53
CA SER A 205 16.84 17.43 -14.53
C SER A 205 15.70 18.46 -14.54
N ALA A 206 15.89 19.60 -13.88
CA ALA A 206 14.85 20.64 -13.81
C ALA A 206 14.30 20.96 -15.22
N LEU A 207 15.18 21.04 -16.21
CA LEU A 207 14.85 21.23 -17.62
C LEU A 207 13.95 20.10 -18.18
N LYS A 208 14.27 18.84 -17.89
CA LYS A 208 13.47 17.69 -18.35
C LYS A 208 12.12 17.63 -17.63
N LYS A 209 12.07 18.03 -16.35
CA LYS A 209 10.82 18.15 -15.57
C LYS A 209 9.92 19.24 -16.15
N GLU A 210 10.47 20.41 -16.46
CA GLU A 210 9.75 21.51 -17.12
C GLU A 210 9.22 21.12 -18.49
N ASN A 211 10.03 20.44 -19.31
CA ASN A 211 9.59 19.94 -20.62
C ASN A 211 8.45 18.92 -20.52
N ILE A 212 8.52 18.01 -19.54
CA ILE A 212 7.44 17.05 -19.28
C ILE A 212 6.15 17.79 -18.89
N MET A 213 6.23 18.76 -17.97
CA MET A 213 5.08 19.56 -17.55
C MET A 213 4.49 20.39 -18.70
N LYS A 214 5.35 20.99 -19.53
CA LYS A 214 4.94 21.76 -20.72
C LYS A 214 4.17 20.89 -21.70
N ASN A 215 4.67 19.68 -22.00
CA ASN A 215 4.03 18.78 -22.96
C ASN A 215 2.76 18.13 -22.41
N LEU A 216 2.71 17.82 -21.11
CA LEU A 216 1.50 17.28 -20.46
C LEU A 216 0.37 18.31 -20.34
N SER A 217 0.71 19.60 -20.22
CA SER A 217 -0.29 20.67 -20.11
C SER A 217 -1.20 20.80 -21.35
N GLY A 218 -0.75 20.33 -22.53
CA GLY A 218 -1.57 20.27 -23.74
C GLY A 218 -2.53 19.08 -23.78
N VAL A 219 -2.18 17.98 -23.10
CA VAL A 219 -3.01 16.75 -23.04
C VAL A 219 -4.13 16.90 -22.01
N MET A 220 -3.87 17.56 -20.88
CA MET A 220 -4.87 17.75 -19.82
C MET A 220 -5.96 18.79 -20.15
N LYS A 221 -5.73 19.67 -21.14
CA LYS A 221 -6.71 20.71 -21.54
C LYS A 221 -7.81 20.22 -22.47
N ASN A 222 -7.72 19.01 -23.03
CA ASN A 222 -8.69 18.49 -24.00
C ASN A 222 -9.81 17.64 -23.37
N HIS A 223 -9.98 17.68 -22.04
CA HIS A 223 -10.98 16.88 -21.32
C HIS A 223 -11.81 17.68 -20.29
N LEU A 224 -11.97 18.99 -20.49
CA LEU A 224 -12.97 19.81 -19.80
C LEU A 224 -13.95 20.40 -20.79
#